data_AF-A0A3C1YPG6-F1
#
_entry.id   AF-A0A3C1YPG6-F1
#
_cell.length_a   1.000
_cell.length_b   1.000
_cell.length_c   1.000
_cell.angle_alpha   90.00
_cell.angle_beta   90.00
_cell.angle_gamma   90.00
#
_symmetry.space_group_name_H-M   'P 1'
#
loop_
_entity.id
_entity.type
_entity.pdbx_description
1 polymer ?
#
loop_
_entity_poly.entity_id
_entity_poly.type
_entity_poly.pdbx_seq_one_letter_code
_entity_poly.pdbx_strand_id
1 'polypeptide(L)'
;MKKLVSLFALPLMILCGVMFADVFASRTAITNPNGSPFDGKLNDGTGVKIWYYLNDTATAVVVKVMNASTKAVVATINASNQGRLSNPNSVTWDGTGSEVGSKYYVTITTTGLVYSNVQYTSFYFQQTSPIGDISTGIFTRGVDINNNMNTKGFGYWYASNSDGGTGGYKTGALRYNPDGSFAGTDSGHPSLSNSLGTSNGGTFNWGSTAPWTTALDSKGRVYQVSNGGNFVTRLDNDSASPKIIFRNITAPRGVFAAGEGANLKLYIAADTVVWRANIGNNDTLTTPLELVASLGNYVRDVILDDAGFLIVT
;
A
#
# COMPACT_ATOMS: atom_id res chain seq x y z
N MET A 1 -35.62 37.02 42.39
CA MET A 1 -35.69 35.59 42.01
C MET A 1 -35.13 35.44 40.60
N LYS A 2 -33.89 34.93 40.47
CA LYS A 2 -33.23 34.70 39.17
C LYS A 2 -33.62 33.31 38.66
N LYS A 3 -34.18 33.23 37.45
CA LYS A 3 -34.50 31.97 36.78
C LYS A 3 -33.20 31.28 36.35
N LEU A 4 -33.00 30.06 36.83
CA LEU A 4 -31.93 29.17 36.41
C LEU A 4 -32.34 28.54 35.06
N VAL A 5 -31.62 28.85 33.99
CA VAL A 5 -31.73 28.14 32.71
C VAL A 5 -30.88 26.88 32.85
N SER A 6 -31.53 25.74 33.04
CA SER A 6 -30.88 24.42 32.99
C SER A 6 -30.55 24.07 31.54
N LEU A 7 -29.27 24.23 31.18
CA LEU A 7 -28.71 23.76 29.92
C LEU A 7 -28.56 22.24 29.99
N PHE A 8 -29.40 21.51 29.24
CA PHE A 8 -29.27 20.07 29.04
C PHE A 8 -28.01 19.82 28.19
N ALA A 9 -26.92 19.40 28.82
CA ALA A 9 -25.77 18.84 28.12
C ALA A 9 -26.14 17.43 27.64
N LEU A 10 -26.44 17.28 26.35
CA LEU A 10 -26.52 15.98 25.70
C LEU A 10 -25.09 15.38 25.71
N PRO A 11 -24.85 14.19 26.27
CA PRO A 11 -23.56 13.54 26.09
C PRO A 11 -23.50 13.07 24.64
N LEU A 12 -22.75 13.80 23.82
CA LEU A 12 -22.33 13.38 22.49
C LEU A 12 -21.45 12.14 22.68
N MET A 13 -22.05 10.95 22.65
CA MET A 13 -21.31 9.71 22.50
C MET A 13 -20.59 9.79 21.14
N ILE A 14 -19.31 10.13 21.19
CA ILE A 14 -18.39 9.90 20.08
C ILE A 14 -18.31 8.37 19.98
N LEU A 15 -19.10 7.80 19.06
CA LEU A 15 -18.85 6.48 18.50
C LEU A 15 -17.51 6.60 17.76
N CYS A 16 -16.41 6.41 18.49
CA CYS A 16 -15.12 6.09 17.92
C CYS A 16 -15.34 4.77 17.18
N GLY A 17 -15.59 4.84 15.86
CA GLY A 17 -15.62 3.66 15.02
C GLY A 17 -14.28 2.96 15.20
N VAL A 18 -14.28 1.80 15.84
CA VAL A 18 -13.15 0.88 15.79
C VAL A 18 -13.00 0.49 14.33
N MET A 19 -11.91 0.90 13.70
CA MET A 19 -11.57 0.46 12.36
C MET A 19 -10.85 -0.88 12.48
N PHE A 20 -11.40 -1.89 11.82
CA PHE A 20 -10.86 -3.24 11.79
C PHE A 20 -9.89 -3.32 10.61
N ALA A 21 -8.67 -3.78 10.84
CA ALA A 21 -7.74 -4.16 9.78
C ALA A 21 -7.72 -5.68 9.68
N ASP A 22 -7.82 -6.20 8.47
CA ASP A 22 -7.66 -7.63 8.22
C ASP A 22 -6.20 -8.05 8.50
N VAL A 23 -6.05 -9.24 9.07
CA VAL A 23 -4.73 -9.84 9.34
C VAL A 23 -4.33 -10.69 8.14
N PHE A 24 -3.12 -10.52 7.64
CA PHE A 24 -2.63 -11.21 6.45
C PHE A 24 -1.28 -11.87 6.72
N ALA A 25 -1.08 -13.03 6.10
CA ALA A 25 0.19 -13.73 6.10
C ALA A 25 1.10 -13.24 4.97
N SER A 26 2.40 -13.12 5.24
CA SER A 26 3.42 -12.64 4.32
C SER A 26 4.74 -13.38 4.54
N ARG A 27 5.71 -13.19 3.61
CA ARG A 27 7.05 -13.80 3.67
C ARG A 27 6.98 -15.32 3.91
N THR A 28 6.11 -15.99 3.16
CA THR A 28 5.91 -17.43 3.29
C THR A 28 7.15 -18.18 2.82
N ALA A 29 7.65 -19.12 3.63
CA ALA A 29 8.77 -19.98 3.27
C ALA A 29 8.43 -21.45 3.56
N ILE A 30 9.01 -22.34 2.76
CA ILE A 30 8.85 -23.79 2.92
C ILE A 30 10.22 -24.38 3.23
N THR A 31 10.31 -25.15 4.31
CA THR A 31 11.52 -25.87 4.73
C THR A 31 11.19 -27.31 5.06
N ASN A 32 12.21 -28.14 5.22
CA ASN A 32 12.04 -29.42 5.91
C ASN A 32 11.59 -29.15 7.37
N PRO A 33 10.96 -30.14 8.06
CA PRO A 33 10.44 -29.94 9.42
C PRO A 33 11.48 -29.47 10.44
N ASN A 34 12.74 -29.87 10.23
CA ASN A 34 13.91 -29.49 11.03
C ASN A 34 14.42 -28.06 10.74
N GLY A 35 13.85 -27.36 9.77
CA GLY A 35 14.26 -26.01 9.35
C GLY A 35 15.35 -25.95 8.28
N SER A 36 15.87 -27.09 7.79
CA SER A 36 16.81 -27.09 6.66
C SER A 36 16.11 -26.73 5.35
N PRO A 37 16.84 -26.30 4.30
CA PRO A 37 16.27 -26.04 2.98
C PRO A 37 15.40 -27.21 2.51
N PHE A 38 14.26 -26.90 1.89
CA PHE A 38 13.35 -27.91 1.37
C PHE A 38 14.04 -28.72 0.25
N ASP A 39 13.98 -30.04 0.36
CA ASP A 39 14.66 -30.97 -0.56
C ASP A 39 13.81 -31.32 -1.80
N GLY A 40 12.61 -30.76 -1.92
CA GLY A 40 11.71 -30.98 -3.03
C GLY A 40 10.91 -32.28 -2.94
N LYS A 41 10.96 -32.99 -1.80
CA LYS A 41 10.29 -34.28 -1.62
C LYS A 41 9.20 -34.17 -0.56
N LEU A 42 8.09 -34.85 -0.84
CA LEU A 42 6.95 -35.00 0.10
C LEU A 42 6.59 -36.47 0.31
N ASN A 43 7.14 -37.35 -0.52
CA ASN A 43 6.84 -38.78 -0.55
C ASN A 43 7.77 -39.62 0.34
N ASP A 44 8.68 -38.99 1.08
CA ASP A 44 9.58 -39.66 2.03
C ASP A 44 9.04 -39.64 3.47
N GLY A 45 7.82 -39.14 3.67
CA GLY A 45 7.14 -39.11 4.97
C GLY A 45 7.65 -38.02 5.91
N THR A 46 8.52 -37.12 5.46
CA THR A 46 9.03 -36.02 6.29
C THR A 46 8.09 -34.81 6.31
N GLY A 47 7.40 -34.54 5.21
CA GLY A 47 6.51 -33.38 5.09
C GLY A 47 7.28 -32.06 5.04
N VAL A 48 6.63 -30.95 5.40
CA VAL A 48 7.21 -29.60 5.34
C VAL A 48 6.79 -28.74 6.52
N LYS A 49 7.66 -27.79 6.87
CA LYS A 49 7.30 -26.65 7.72
C LYS A 49 7.02 -25.44 6.83
N ILE A 50 5.85 -24.84 7.05
CA ILE A 50 5.35 -23.67 6.35
C ILE A 50 5.49 -22.48 7.29
N TRP A 51 6.40 -21.59 6.98
CA TRP A 51 6.66 -20.36 7.73
C TRP A 51 5.88 -19.20 7.16
N TYR A 52 5.45 -18.27 8.00
CA TYR A 52 4.81 -17.03 7.58
C TYR A 52 4.89 -15.96 8.67
N TYR A 53 4.84 -14.70 8.25
CA TYR A 53 4.76 -13.54 9.12
C TYR A 53 3.35 -12.98 9.05
N LEU A 54 2.78 -12.66 10.20
CA LEU A 54 1.53 -11.93 10.25
C LEU A 54 1.83 -10.44 10.45
N ASN A 55 1.10 -9.59 9.72
CA ASN A 55 1.13 -8.14 9.91
C ASN A 55 0.60 -7.75 11.30
N ASP A 56 -0.24 -8.59 11.91
CA ASP A 56 -0.66 -8.48 13.30
C ASP A 56 -1.04 -9.85 13.92
N THR A 57 -1.46 -9.86 15.17
CA THR A 57 -1.89 -11.06 15.89
C THR A 57 -3.19 -11.59 15.31
N ALA A 58 -3.21 -12.86 14.92
CA ALA A 58 -4.43 -13.56 14.51
C ALA A 58 -4.90 -14.48 15.64
N THR A 59 -6.21 -14.49 15.93
CA THR A 59 -6.80 -15.45 16.88
C THR A 59 -6.89 -16.86 16.32
N ALA A 60 -6.99 -16.96 14.98
CA ALA A 60 -6.91 -18.23 14.28
C ALA A 60 -6.20 -18.05 12.94
N VAL A 61 -5.49 -19.08 12.52
CA VAL A 61 -4.90 -19.20 11.19
C VAL A 61 -5.27 -20.57 10.63
N VAL A 62 -5.86 -20.59 9.45
CA VAL A 62 -6.17 -21.80 8.69
C VAL A 62 -5.24 -21.87 7.50
N VAL A 63 -4.38 -22.88 7.48
CA VAL A 63 -3.49 -23.16 6.35
C VAL A 63 -4.06 -24.33 5.57
N LYS A 64 -4.40 -24.12 4.29
CA LYS A 64 -4.79 -25.20 3.38
C LYS A 64 -3.66 -25.50 2.42
N VAL A 65 -3.34 -26.78 2.27
CA VAL A 65 -2.44 -27.27 1.23
C VAL A 65 -3.30 -27.76 0.08
N MET A 66 -3.00 -27.30 -1.13
CA MET A 66 -3.82 -27.50 -2.32
C MET A 66 -2.98 -28.16 -3.41
N ASN A 67 -3.50 -29.19 -4.07
CA ASN A 67 -2.90 -29.71 -5.30
C ASN A 67 -3.00 -28.64 -6.39
N ALA A 68 -1.86 -28.25 -6.98
CA ALA A 68 -1.79 -27.14 -7.92
C ALA A 68 -2.54 -27.41 -9.24
N SER A 69 -2.64 -28.68 -9.65
CA SER A 69 -3.31 -29.11 -10.88
C SER A 69 -4.82 -29.24 -10.67
N THR A 70 -5.25 -29.98 -9.65
CA THR A 70 -6.67 -30.29 -9.43
C THR A 70 -7.41 -29.27 -8.58
N LYS A 71 -6.68 -28.38 -7.89
CA LYS A 71 -7.21 -27.43 -6.89
C LYS A 71 -7.89 -28.09 -5.70
N ALA A 72 -7.70 -29.40 -5.50
CA ALA A 72 -8.23 -30.10 -4.34
C ALA A 72 -7.44 -29.73 -3.08
N VAL A 73 -8.14 -29.52 -1.96
CA VAL A 73 -7.54 -29.40 -0.63
C VAL A 73 -7.03 -30.78 -0.21
N VAL A 74 -5.72 -30.91 0.00
CA VAL A 74 -5.10 -32.17 0.47
C VAL A 74 -4.79 -32.15 1.97
N ALA A 75 -4.67 -30.96 2.56
CA ALA A 75 -4.56 -30.79 4.02
C ALA A 75 -5.20 -29.48 4.46
N THR A 76 -5.76 -29.47 5.66
CA THR A 76 -6.20 -28.26 6.38
C THR A 76 -5.59 -28.29 7.77
N ILE A 77 -4.81 -27.27 8.10
CA ILE A 77 -4.10 -27.13 9.37
C ILE A 77 -4.65 -25.90 10.07
N ASN A 78 -5.16 -26.09 11.28
CA ASN A 78 -5.68 -25.00 12.11
C ASN A 78 -4.65 -24.67 13.18
N ALA A 79 -4.17 -23.44 13.19
CA ALA A 79 -3.35 -22.88 14.26
C ALA A 79 -4.17 -21.85 15.04
N SER A 80 -4.17 -21.98 16.37
CA SER A 80 -4.69 -20.96 17.29
C SER A 80 -3.77 -19.74 17.31
N ASN A 81 -4.11 -18.70 18.09
CA ASN A 81 -3.32 -17.49 18.39
C ASN A 81 -1.88 -17.51 17.86
N GLN A 82 -1.63 -16.76 16.78
CA GLN A 82 -0.32 -16.61 16.14
C GLN A 82 0.15 -15.15 16.26
N GLY A 83 1.45 -14.98 16.53
CA GLY A 83 2.03 -13.70 16.93
C GLY A 83 2.49 -12.81 15.77
N ARG A 84 2.74 -11.53 16.09
CA ARG A 84 3.20 -10.49 15.15
C ARG A 84 4.71 -10.56 14.87
N LEU A 85 5.11 -10.16 13.64
CA LEU A 85 6.40 -9.71 13.04
C LEU A 85 7.78 -10.05 13.65
N SER A 86 7.96 -10.30 14.95
CA SER A 86 9.28 -10.53 15.57
C SER A 86 9.75 -11.98 15.55
N ASN A 87 8.87 -12.95 15.27
CA ASN A 87 9.23 -14.35 15.01
C ASN A 87 8.30 -14.92 13.93
N PRO A 88 8.82 -15.63 12.92
CA PRO A 88 7.97 -16.25 11.92
C PRO A 88 7.08 -17.30 12.60
N ASN A 89 5.78 -17.21 12.36
CA ASN A 89 4.85 -18.27 12.71
C ASN A 89 5.13 -19.48 11.81
N SER A 90 4.78 -20.67 12.28
CA SER A 90 4.91 -21.86 11.45
C SER A 90 3.84 -22.89 11.75
N VAL A 91 3.50 -23.65 10.72
CA VAL A 91 2.75 -24.90 10.84
C VAL A 91 3.49 -26.00 10.12
N THR A 92 3.25 -27.24 10.50
CA THR A 92 3.83 -28.41 9.83
C THR A 92 2.73 -29.18 9.12
N TRP A 93 2.96 -29.47 7.84
CA TRP A 93 2.23 -30.49 7.10
C TRP A 93 3.11 -31.73 7.05
N ASP A 94 2.57 -32.89 7.40
CA ASP A 94 3.27 -34.18 7.44
C ASP A 94 3.44 -34.83 6.05
N GLY A 95 2.92 -34.21 4.99
CA GLY A 95 2.93 -34.78 3.64
C GLY A 95 1.80 -35.78 3.36
N THR A 96 0.90 -36.01 4.32
CA THR A 96 -0.27 -36.86 4.12
C THR A 96 -1.14 -36.31 2.99
N GLY A 97 -1.56 -37.19 2.08
CA GLY A 97 -2.33 -36.82 0.87
C GLY A 97 -1.48 -36.29 -0.28
N SER A 98 -0.14 -36.35 -0.17
CA SER A 98 0.75 -36.02 -1.29
C SER A 98 0.90 -37.17 -2.29
N GLU A 99 1.19 -36.82 -3.54
CA GLU A 99 1.39 -37.73 -4.67
C GLU A 99 2.73 -37.43 -5.34
N VAL A 100 3.38 -38.47 -5.85
CA VAL A 100 4.68 -38.34 -6.53
C VAL A 100 4.54 -37.49 -7.79
N GLY A 101 5.40 -36.48 -7.93
CA GLY A 101 5.42 -35.60 -9.11
C GLY A 101 4.36 -34.49 -9.10
N SER A 102 3.49 -34.45 -8.09
CA SER A 102 2.49 -33.38 -7.93
C SER A 102 3.10 -32.12 -7.34
N LYS A 103 2.58 -30.97 -7.78
CA LYS A 103 2.92 -29.64 -7.24
C LYS A 103 1.84 -29.18 -6.29
N TYR A 104 2.22 -28.45 -5.26
CA TYR A 104 1.30 -27.95 -4.23
C TYR A 104 1.47 -26.44 -4.04
N TYR A 105 0.41 -25.78 -3.64
CA TYR A 105 0.45 -24.41 -3.11
C TYR A 105 -0.30 -24.34 -1.78
N VAL A 106 0.00 -23.31 -1.00
CA VAL A 106 -0.62 -23.09 0.31
C VAL A 106 -1.48 -21.84 0.28
N THR A 107 -2.64 -21.89 0.93
CA THR A 107 -3.40 -20.69 1.27
C THR A 107 -3.40 -20.53 2.78
N ILE A 108 -3.26 -19.29 3.25
CA ILE A 108 -3.22 -18.96 4.67
C ILE A 108 -4.32 -17.94 4.91
N THR A 109 -5.37 -18.36 5.61
CA THR A 109 -6.50 -17.50 6.00
C THR A 109 -6.38 -17.21 7.48
N THR A 110 -6.54 -15.97 7.88
CA THR A 110 -6.49 -15.60 9.30
C THR A 110 -7.87 -15.18 9.78
N THR A 111 -8.06 -15.17 11.09
CA THR A 111 -9.17 -14.52 11.77
C THR A 111 -8.55 -13.70 12.89
N GLY A 112 -8.77 -12.39 12.91
CA GLY A 112 -8.25 -11.48 13.93
C GLY A 112 -9.32 -11.01 14.91
N LEU A 113 -8.93 -10.76 16.16
CA LEU A 113 -9.60 -9.77 16.98
C LEU A 113 -8.97 -8.42 16.68
N VAL A 114 -9.82 -7.50 16.23
CA VAL A 114 -9.76 -6.03 16.29
C VAL A 114 -8.66 -5.49 17.22
N TYR A 115 -8.05 -4.37 16.84
CA TYR A 115 -7.03 -3.56 17.54
C TYR A 115 -5.59 -3.75 17.03
N SER A 116 -5.32 -3.29 15.79
CA SER A 116 -3.95 -3.15 15.28
C SER A 116 -3.47 -1.72 15.36
N ASN A 117 -2.29 -1.47 15.93
CA ASN A 117 -1.62 -0.17 16.02
C ASN A 117 -0.25 -0.11 15.32
N VAL A 118 -0.11 -0.81 14.19
CA VAL A 118 1.20 -1.17 13.64
C VAL A 118 1.44 -0.69 12.21
N GLN A 119 2.64 -0.15 12.01
CA GLN A 119 3.23 0.27 10.73
C GLN A 119 3.50 -0.95 9.80
N TYR A 120 3.03 -0.89 8.56
CA TYR A 120 3.16 -1.97 7.56
C TYR A 120 4.47 -1.92 6.76
N THR A 121 4.92 -3.09 6.28
CA THR A 121 5.97 -3.20 5.25
C THR A 121 5.53 -4.24 4.21
N SER A 122 5.36 -3.82 2.96
CA SER A 122 4.93 -4.68 1.86
C SER A 122 6.06 -5.05 0.90
N PHE A 123 5.91 -6.16 0.18
CA PHE A 123 6.87 -6.69 -0.80
C PHE A 123 6.26 -6.69 -2.21
N TYR A 124 7.08 -6.39 -3.21
CA TYR A 124 6.67 -6.30 -4.61
C TYR A 124 6.95 -7.60 -5.38
N PHE A 125 6.00 -8.00 -6.22
CA PHE A 125 6.25 -8.86 -7.38
C PHE A 125 5.82 -8.12 -8.64
N GLN A 126 6.78 -7.77 -9.51
CA GLN A 126 6.46 -7.34 -10.86
C GLN A 126 6.11 -8.60 -11.66
N GLN A 127 4.82 -8.86 -11.82
CA GLN A 127 4.35 -10.06 -12.49
C GLN A 127 4.27 -9.84 -14.01
N THR A 128 5.14 -10.50 -14.77
CA THR A 128 5.14 -10.47 -16.24
C THR A 128 4.32 -11.62 -16.86
N SER A 129 3.73 -12.51 -16.05
CA SER A 129 2.86 -13.59 -16.52
C SER A 129 1.81 -13.99 -15.48
N PRO A 130 0.54 -14.24 -15.85
CA PRO A 130 -0.54 -14.58 -14.93
C PRO A 130 -0.24 -15.86 -14.11
N ILE A 131 -0.62 -15.86 -12.82
CA ILE A 131 -0.63 -17.06 -11.97
C ILE A 131 -2.07 -17.21 -11.45
N GLY A 132 -2.84 -18.13 -12.06
CA GLY A 132 -4.26 -18.31 -11.74
C GLY A 132 -5.12 -17.12 -12.17
N ASP A 133 -6.14 -16.77 -11.37
CA ASP A 133 -7.04 -15.64 -11.63
C ASP A 133 -6.41 -14.26 -11.30
N ILE A 134 -5.18 -14.24 -10.76
CA ILE A 134 -4.42 -13.01 -10.53
C ILE A 134 -3.83 -12.57 -11.88
N SER A 135 -4.64 -11.80 -12.60
CA SER A 135 -4.33 -11.22 -13.92
C SER A 135 -3.77 -9.80 -13.85
N THR A 136 -3.55 -9.27 -12.65
CA THR A 136 -3.41 -7.82 -12.42
C THR A 136 -2.05 -7.47 -11.84
N GLY A 137 -1.16 -6.93 -12.68
CA GLY A 137 0.09 -6.32 -12.23
C GLY A 137 -0.15 -4.95 -11.58
N ILE A 138 0.56 -4.66 -10.49
CA ILE A 138 0.65 -3.30 -9.94
C ILE A 138 1.57 -2.50 -10.88
N PHE A 139 1.07 -1.40 -11.42
CA PHE A 139 1.89 -0.48 -12.22
C PHE A 139 2.72 0.38 -11.27
N THR A 140 4.05 0.23 -11.31
CA THR A 140 4.93 0.71 -10.24
C THR A 140 5.57 2.07 -10.50
N ARG A 141 4.96 2.96 -11.29
CA ARG A 141 5.55 4.30 -11.45
C ARG A 141 5.28 5.11 -10.17
N GLY A 142 6.28 5.11 -9.27
CA GLY A 142 6.23 5.62 -7.90
C GLY A 142 5.17 4.93 -7.06
N VAL A 143 5.58 4.05 -6.14
CA VAL A 143 4.64 3.41 -5.22
C VAL A 143 4.91 3.89 -3.81
N ASP A 144 3.84 4.31 -3.14
CA ASP A 144 3.87 4.64 -1.73
C ASP A 144 2.73 3.95 -0.99
N ILE A 145 2.92 3.69 0.30
CA ILE A 145 2.01 2.92 1.14
C ILE A 145 1.57 3.79 2.29
N ASN A 146 0.27 3.88 2.50
CA ASN A 146 -0.24 4.60 3.66
C ASN A 146 -0.12 3.72 4.90
N ASN A 147 0.95 3.96 5.65
CA ASN A 147 1.25 3.25 6.89
C ASN A 147 0.73 3.98 8.14
N ASN A 148 0.03 5.12 8.01
CA ASN A 148 -0.57 5.81 9.15
C ASN A 148 -2.01 5.36 9.39
N MET A 149 -2.18 4.60 10.46
CA MET A 149 -3.47 4.06 10.92
C MET A 149 -4.55 5.10 11.23
N ASN A 150 -4.17 6.35 11.49
CA ASN A 150 -5.10 7.42 11.83
C ASN A 150 -5.71 8.09 10.58
N THR A 151 -5.45 7.55 9.40
CA THR A 151 -5.88 8.14 8.12
C THR A 151 -6.85 7.21 7.40
N LYS A 152 -7.79 7.77 6.63
CA LYS A 152 -8.81 7.01 5.89
C LYS A 152 -8.24 6.07 4.82
N GLY A 153 -6.97 6.26 4.45
CA GLY A 153 -6.28 5.50 3.42
C GLY A 153 -5.37 4.39 3.94
N PHE A 154 -5.35 4.12 5.25
CA PHE A 154 -4.42 3.17 5.86
C PHE A 154 -4.44 1.79 5.19
N GLY A 155 -3.27 1.22 4.95
CA GLY A 155 -3.08 -0.09 4.33
C GLY A 155 -3.16 -0.07 2.79
N TYR A 156 -3.72 0.97 2.18
CA TYR A 156 -3.74 1.07 0.72
C TYR A 156 -2.39 1.48 0.14
N TRP A 157 -2.13 0.98 -1.07
CA TRP A 157 -0.96 1.33 -1.86
C TRP A 157 -1.38 2.29 -2.95
N TYR A 158 -0.53 3.26 -3.24
CA TYR A 158 -0.80 4.32 -4.19
C TYR A 158 0.28 4.32 -5.25
N ALA A 159 -0.14 4.34 -6.51
CA ALA A 159 0.76 4.37 -7.65
C ALA A 159 0.29 5.37 -8.71
N SER A 160 1.12 5.62 -9.72
CA SER A 160 0.73 6.44 -10.88
C SER A 160 0.59 5.62 -12.15
N ASN A 161 -0.42 5.96 -12.95
CA ASN A 161 -0.61 5.42 -14.29
C ASN A 161 -0.65 6.54 -15.34
N SER A 162 0.30 6.53 -16.28
CA SER A 162 0.28 7.44 -17.43
C SER A 162 -0.60 6.96 -18.57
N ASP A 163 -0.83 5.66 -18.65
CA ASP A 163 -1.35 5.03 -19.87
C ASP A 163 -2.86 4.88 -19.71
N GLY A 164 -3.59 5.88 -20.21
CA GLY A 164 -5.06 5.88 -20.25
C GLY A 164 -5.64 4.98 -21.35
N GLY A 165 -4.87 4.03 -21.88
CA GLY A 165 -5.19 3.32 -23.12
C GLY A 165 -4.81 1.83 -23.15
N THR A 166 -5.66 1.06 -23.84
CA THR A 166 -5.62 -0.40 -24.16
C THR A 166 -5.69 -1.42 -23.02
N GLY A 167 -5.35 -1.07 -21.77
CA GLY A 167 -5.45 -1.95 -20.60
C GLY A 167 -6.63 -1.68 -19.65
N GLY A 168 -7.49 -0.69 -19.95
CA GLY A 168 -8.66 -0.32 -19.15
C GLY A 168 -8.40 0.61 -17.96
N TYR A 169 -7.14 0.84 -17.55
CA TYR A 169 -6.85 1.78 -16.46
C TYR A 169 -6.92 3.24 -16.90
N LYS A 170 -7.55 4.09 -16.08
CA LYS A 170 -7.55 5.54 -16.30
C LYS A 170 -6.20 6.15 -15.93
N THR A 171 -5.81 7.22 -16.62
CA THR A 171 -4.65 8.03 -16.26
C THR A 171 -4.88 8.71 -14.90
N GLY A 172 -3.88 8.71 -14.04
CA GLY A 172 -3.92 9.38 -12.73
C GLY A 172 -3.36 8.53 -11.61
N ALA A 173 -3.77 8.81 -10.37
CA ALA A 173 -3.39 8.01 -9.22
C ALA A 173 -4.22 6.73 -9.14
N LEU A 174 -3.55 5.62 -8.87
CA LEU A 174 -4.10 4.31 -8.65
C LEU A 174 -4.05 3.97 -7.16
N ARG A 175 -5.01 3.17 -6.69
CA ARG A 175 -5.10 2.64 -5.35
C ARG A 175 -5.32 1.13 -5.39
N TYR A 176 -4.51 0.41 -4.62
CA TYR A 176 -4.55 -1.04 -4.49
C TYR A 176 -4.72 -1.44 -3.04
N ASN A 177 -5.38 -2.58 -2.84
CA ASN A 177 -5.40 -3.29 -1.56
C ASN A 177 -4.00 -3.85 -1.26
N PRO A 178 -3.70 -4.20 0.01
CA PRO A 178 -2.44 -4.85 0.38
C PRO A 178 -2.14 -6.15 -0.38
N ASP A 179 -3.16 -6.84 -0.87
CA ASP A 179 -3.04 -8.07 -1.67
C ASP A 179 -2.82 -7.80 -3.17
N GLY A 180 -2.68 -6.52 -3.56
CA GLY A 180 -2.51 -6.08 -4.94
C GLY A 180 -3.79 -6.05 -5.76
N SER A 181 -4.94 -6.43 -5.19
CA SER A 181 -6.23 -6.28 -5.86
C SER A 181 -6.62 -4.80 -5.96
N PHE A 182 -7.53 -4.48 -6.88
CA PHE A 182 -7.92 -3.10 -7.12
C PHE A 182 -8.75 -2.54 -5.97
N ALA A 183 -8.35 -1.36 -5.51
CA ALA A 183 -9.05 -0.61 -4.47
C ALA A 183 -9.45 0.79 -4.95
N GLY A 184 -9.62 0.98 -6.26
CA GLY A 184 -10.07 2.26 -6.81
C GLY A 184 -11.52 2.56 -6.46
N THR A 185 -11.95 3.74 -6.85
CA THR A 185 -13.31 4.23 -6.58
C THR A 185 -14.22 4.04 -7.79
N ASP A 186 -13.64 3.60 -8.91
CA ASP A 186 -14.34 3.08 -10.07
C ASP A 186 -14.48 1.55 -9.96
N SER A 187 -15.71 1.05 -10.11
CA SER A 187 -15.99 -0.38 -10.06
C SER A 187 -15.10 -1.16 -11.05
N GLY A 188 -14.36 -2.14 -10.54
CA GLY A 188 -13.48 -2.99 -11.35
C GLY A 188 -12.14 -2.34 -11.75
N HIS A 189 -11.80 -1.15 -11.23
CA HIS A 189 -10.54 -0.47 -11.54
C HIS A 189 -9.83 0.05 -10.28
N PRO A 190 -8.48 0.11 -10.28
CA PRO A 190 -7.70 0.71 -9.20
C PRO A 190 -7.70 2.24 -9.24
N SER A 191 -8.30 2.89 -10.25
CA SER A 191 -8.21 4.34 -10.40
C SER A 191 -8.97 5.10 -9.30
N LEU A 192 -8.33 6.16 -8.79
CA LEU A 192 -8.97 7.14 -7.93
C LEU A 192 -9.71 8.17 -8.77
N SER A 193 -11.02 8.19 -8.61
CA SER A 193 -11.99 9.03 -9.32
C SER A 193 -12.77 9.95 -8.37
N ASN A 194 -12.76 9.68 -7.05
CA ASN A 194 -13.36 10.51 -6.00
C ASN A 194 -12.48 10.56 -4.71
N SER A 195 -13.01 11.15 -3.62
CA SER A 195 -12.29 11.35 -2.34
C SER A 195 -11.69 10.06 -1.75
N LEU A 196 -10.68 10.19 -0.89
CA LEU A 196 -10.05 9.02 -0.26
C LEU A 196 -11.02 8.41 0.77
N GLY A 197 -11.78 7.40 0.36
CA GLY A 197 -12.65 6.61 1.24
C GLY A 197 -14.12 6.50 0.85
N THR A 198 -14.52 6.94 -0.34
CA THR A 198 -15.91 6.81 -0.82
C THR A 198 -15.98 5.96 -2.08
N SER A 199 -16.95 5.05 -2.21
CA SER A 199 -17.20 4.26 -3.44
C SER A 199 -18.26 4.87 -4.37
N ASN A 200 -18.84 6.03 -4.00
CA ASN A 200 -19.88 6.66 -4.81
C ASN A 200 -19.24 7.53 -5.91
N GLY A 201 -19.47 7.12 -7.16
CA GLY A 201 -18.79 7.63 -8.35
C GLY A 201 -18.75 9.16 -8.50
N GLY A 202 -17.60 9.62 -8.95
CA GLY A 202 -17.29 10.94 -9.51
C GLY A 202 -16.04 10.76 -10.38
N THR A 203 -15.67 11.72 -11.22
CA THR A 203 -14.40 11.67 -11.96
C THR A 203 -13.53 12.84 -11.58
N PHE A 204 -12.34 12.55 -11.05
CA PHE A 204 -11.28 13.54 -10.94
C PHE A 204 -10.70 13.82 -12.31
N ASN A 205 -10.79 15.07 -12.74
CA ASN A 205 -9.83 15.57 -13.70
C ASN A 205 -8.53 15.88 -12.94
N TRP A 206 -7.61 14.91 -12.93
CA TRP A 206 -6.25 15.12 -12.40
C TRP A 206 -5.49 16.22 -13.16
N GLY A 207 -6.00 16.65 -14.33
CA GLY A 207 -5.33 17.54 -15.27
C GLY A 207 -4.03 16.94 -15.82
N SER A 208 -3.70 15.72 -15.42
CA SER A 208 -2.36 15.16 -15.47
C SER A 208 -2.10 14.57 -16.83
N THR A 209 -1.20 15.19 -17.57
CA THR A 209 -0.61 14.60 -18.77
C THR A 209 0.62 13.82 -18.34
N ALA A 210 0.68 12.53 -18.66
CA ALA A 210 1.78 11.62 -18.29
C ALA A 210 2.18 11.69 -16.79
N PRO A 211 1.27 11.36 -15.84
CA PRO A 211 1.66 11.22 -14.44
C PRO A 211 2.76 10.17 -14.25
N TRP A 212 3.67 10.42 -13.30
CA TRP A 212 4.89 9.62 -13.15
C TRP A 212 5.01 8.94 -11.80
N THR A 213 5.10 9.67 -10.70
CA THR A 213 5.26 9.09 -9.35
C THR A 213 4.23 9.66 -8.41
N THR A 214 3.88 8.86 -7.40
CA THR A 214 3.05 9.25 -6.26
C THR A 214 3.80 9.12 -4.95
N ALA A 215 3.48 10.01 -4.01
CA ALA A 215 3.95 9.97 -2.62
C ALA A 215 2.81 10.28 -1.66
N LEU A 216 2.99 9.92 -0.39
CA LEU A 216 2.06 10.14 0.70
C LEU A 216 2.73 10.92 1.81
N ASP A 217 2.00 11.83 2.44
CA ASP A 217 2.43 12.38 3.72
C ASP A 217 1.83 11.62 4.91
N SER A 218 2.22 12.03 6.11
CA SER A 218 1.70 11.45 7.34
C SER A 218 0.19 11.64 7.54
N LYS A 219 -0.49 12.50 6.77
CA LYS A 219 -1.95 12.64 6.81
C LYS A 219 -2.65 11.74 5.78
N GLY A 220 -1.89 10.97 4.99
CA GLY A 220 -2.42 10.14 3.91
C GLY A 220 -2.82 10.94 2.67
N ARG A 221 -2.36 12.21 2.54
CA ARG A 221 -2.60 13.01 1.34
C ARG A 221 -1.73 12.46 0.21
N VAL A 222 -2.33 12.27 -0.96
CA VAL A 222 -1.64 11.72 -2.14
C VAL A 222 -1.08 12.86 -2.96
N TYR A 223 0.23 12.85 -3.21
CA TYR A 223 0.92 13.76 -4.09
C TYR A 223 1.25 13.04 -5.38
N GLN A 224 1.04 13.69 -6.53
CA GLN A 224 1.37 13.11 -7.83
C GLN A 224 2.06 14.14 -8.71
N VAL A 225 3.14 13.73 -9.36
CA VAL A 225 3.77 14.54 -10.41
C VAL A 225 3.10 14.28 -11.75
N SER A 226 2.85 15.35 -12.50
CA SER A 226 2.44 15.28 -13.91
C SER A 226 3.59 15.72 -14.79
N ASN A 227 4.27 14.76 -15.43
CA ASN A 227 5.44 15.04 -16.25
C ASN A 227 5.08 15.89 -17.47
N GLY A 228 4.04 15.51 -18.20
CA GLY A 228 3.55 16.26 -19.36
C GLY A 228 2.77 17.52 -19.00
N GLY A 229 2.29 17.62 -17.75
CA GLY A 229 1.59 18.79 -17.23
C GLY A 229 2.51 19.83 -16.60
N ASN A 230 3.77 19.49 -16.28
CA ASN A 230 4.74 20.35 -15.60
C ASN A 230 4.23 20.89 -14.24
N PHE A 231 3.52 20.04 -13.48
CA PHE A 231 2.97 20.39 -12.18
C PHE A 231 2.99 19.21 -11.21
N VAL A 232 2.73 19.48 -9.93
CA VAL A 232 2.39 18.45 -8.94
C VAL A 232 0.99 18.73 -8.41
N THR A 233 0.20 17.69 -8.27
CA THR A 233 -1.13 17.70 -7.66
C THR A 233 -1.12 17.03 -6.30
N ARG A 234 -2.08 17.42 -5.47
CA ARG A 234 -2.37 16.79 -4.19
C ARG A 234 -3.85 16.43 -4.10
N LEU A 235 -4.15 15.22 -3.63
CA LEU A 235 -5.48 14.79 -3.26
C LEU A 235 -5.56 14.65 -1.74
N ASP A 236 -6.46 15.41 -1.12
CA ASP A 236 -6.74 15.35 0.31
C ASP A 236 -7.82 14.29 0.62
N ASN A 237 -7.84 13.79 1.86
CA ASN A 237 -8.75 12.70 2.24
C ASN A 237 -10.23 12.97 1.93
N ASP A 238 -10.68 14.19 2.24
CA ASP A 238 -12.08 14.59 2.09
C ASP A 238 -12.34 15.44 0.83
N SER A 239 -11.35 15.58 -0.05
CA SER A 239 -11.49 16.43 -1.23
C SER A 239 -12.18 15.70 -2.36
N ALA A 240 -13.17 16.36 -2.97
CA ALA A 240 -13.80 15.94 -4.21
C ALA A 240 -13.03 16.37 -5.47
N SER A 241 -11.81 16.91 -5.33
CA SER A 241 -10.91 17.17 -6.46
C SER A 241 -9.43 17.26 -6.06
N PRO A 242 -8.49 16.85 -6.95
CA PRO A 242 -7.08 17.14 -6.78
C PRO A 242 -6.81 18.64 -6.89
N LYS A 243 -5.87 19.14 -6.09
CA LYS A 243 -5.39 20.53 -6.10
C LYS A 243 -4.02 20.58 -6.75
N ILE A 244 -3.81 21.47 -7.71
CA ILE A 244 -2.45 21.76 -8.21
C ILE A 244 -1.73 22.57 -7.14
N ILE A 245 -0.61 22.03 -6.66
CA ILE A 245 0.18 22.63 -5.58
C ILE A 245 1.45 23.31 -6.13
N PHE A 246 1.99 22.86 -7.26
CA PHE A 246 3.09 23.54 -7.98
C PHE A 246 2.80 23.61 -9.46
N ARG A 247 3.33 24.63 -10.15
CA ARG A 247 3.28 24.77 -11.61
C ARG A 247 4.66 25.07 -12.16
N ASN A 248 4.80 24.89 -13.47
CA ASN A 248 6.00 25.26 -14.24
C ASN A 248 7.26 24.54 -13.74
N ILE A 249 7.12 23.32 -13.25
CA ILE A 249 8.25 22.45 -12.96
C ILE A 249 8.58 21.73 -14.26
N THR A 250 9.79 21.88 -14.78
CA THR A 250 10.19 21.25 -16.03
C THR A 250 10.31 19.74 -15.84
N ALA A 251 9.50 18.96 -16.55
CA ALA A 251 9.57 17.50 -16.61
C ALA A 251 9.72 16.81 -15.23
N PRO A 252 8.78 17.03 -14.27
CA PRO A 252 8.82 16.37 -12.97
C PRO A 252 8.59 14.87 -13.13
N ARG A 253 9.35 14.06 -12.40
CA ARG A 253 9.31 12.58 -12.50
C ARG A 253 9.30 11.88 -11.16
N GLY A 254 9.91 12.45 -10.13
CA GLY A 254 9.91 11.92 -8.77
C GLY A 254 9.28 12.88 -7.78
N VAL A 255 8.62 12.34 -6.76
CA VAL A 255 8.16 13.10 -5.61
C VAL A 255 8.30 12.27 -4.35
N PHE A 256 8.71 12.90 -3.27
CA PHE A 256 8.80 12.29 -1.94
C PHE A 256 8.34 13.27 -0.87
N ALA A 257 7.54 12.81 0.07
CA ALA A 257 7.09 13.62 1.20
C ALA A 257 7.87 13.24 2.46
N ALA A 258 8.34 14.24 3.20
CA ALA A 258 9.16 14.04 4.38
C ALA A 258 8.73 14.96 5.53
N GLY A 259 8.77 14.42 6.74
CA GLY A 259 8.36 15.15 7.95
C GLY A 259 6.86 15.30 8.08
N GLU A 260 6.44 16.02 9.12
CA GLU A 260 5.04 16.16 9.51
C GLU A 260 4.71 17.58 9.97
N GLY A 261 3.42 17.93 9.93
CA GLY A 261 2.92 19.21 10.40
C GLY A 261 3.69 20.39 9.79
N ALA A 262 4.19 21.31 10.63
CA ALA A 262 4.96 22.48 10.19
C ALA A 262 6.27 22.13 9.45
N ASN A 263 6.80 20.92 9.64
CA ASN A 263 8.04 20.46 9.04
C ASN A 263 7.83 19.67 7.74
N LEU A 264 6.58 19.48 7.30
CA LEU A 264 6.28 18.73 6.09
C LEU A 264 6.93 19.40 4.87
N LYS A 265 7.71 18.59 4.15
CA LYS A 265 8.42 18.96 2.94
C LYS A 265 8.04 18.02 1.81
N LEU A 266 8.04 18.54 0.58
CA LEU A 266 8.11 17.71 -0.61
C LEU A 266 9.46 17.90 -1.28
N TYR A 267 10.05 16.80 -1.71
CA TYR A 267 11.20 16.74 -2.61
C TYR A 267 10.68 16.34 -3.98
N ILE A 268 11.12 17.05 -5.02
CA ILE A 268 10.62 16.86 -6.38
C ILE A 268 11.83 16.71 -7.30
N ALA A 269 11.98 15.53 -7.88
CA ALA A 269 12.93 15.28 -8.95
C ALA A 269 12.34 15.78 -10.28
N ALA A 270 13.04 16.70 -10.92
CA ALA A 270 12.58 17.36 -12.13
C ALA A 270 13.75 17.65 -13.05
N ASP A 271 13.65 17.23 -14.31
CA ASP A 271 14.70 17.40 -15.30
C ASP A 271 16.08 16.97 -14.77
N THR A 272 16.99 17.92 -14.49
CA THR A 272 18.36 17.73 -14.01
C THR A 272 18.55 18.20 -12.56
N VAL A 273 17.45 18.40 -11.82
CA VAL A 273 17.49 19.02 -10.49
C VAL A 273 16.56 18.34 -9.50
N VAL A 274 16.86 18.55 -8.22
CA VAL A 274 15.93 18.25 -7.13
C VAL A 274 15.51 19.55 -6.47
N TRP A 275 14.21 19.80 -6.46
CA TRP A 275 13.59 20.88 -5.73
C TRP A 275 13.08 20.41 -4.38
N ARG A 276 13.06 21.30 -3.39
CA ARG A 276 12.34 21.13 -2.14
C ARG A 276 11.31 22.21 -1.98
N ALA A 277 10.19 21.82 -1.38
CA ALA A 277 9.15 22.72 -1.01
C ALA A 277 8.74 22.52 0.44
N ASN A 278 8.68 23.62 1.19
CA ASN A 278 8.17 23.62 2.55
C ASN A 278 6.65 23.79 2.50
N ILE A 279 5.93 22.68 2.69
CA ILE A 279 4.45 22.65 2.71
C ILE A 279 3.95 23.12 4.08
N GLY A 280 4.58 22.63 5.14
CA GLY A 280 4.17 22.89 6.52
C GLY A 280 2.73 22.48 6.80
N ASN A 281 2.07 23.23 7.69
CA ASN A 281 0.68 22.99 8.07
C ASN A 281 -0.33 23.46 7.01
N ASN A 282 0.12 24.22 6.02
CA ASN A 282 -0.77 24.89 5.08
C ASN A 282 -1.26 23.95 3.97
N ASP A 283 -2.48 24.19 3.53
CA ASP A 283 -3.08 23.46 2.40
C ASP A 283 -2.64 23.99 1.04
N THR A 284 -2.01 25.16 0.99
CA THR A 284 -1.46 25.77 -0.21
C THR A 284 0.02 26.10 0.01
N LEU A 285 0.78 26.10 -1.08
CA LEU A 285 2.13 26.62 -1.04
C LEU A 285 2.11 28.12 -0.98
N THR A 286 2.62 28.62 0.14
CA THR A 286 2.88 30.04 0.38
C THR A 286 4.37 30.37 0.20
N THR A 287 5.21 29.36 -0.05
CA THR A 287 6.66 29.47 -0.08
C THR A 287 7.22 29.03 -1.44
N PRO A 288 8.21 29.75 -2.00
CA PRO A 288 8.91 29.36 -3.22
C PRO A 288 9.61 27.98 -3.12
N LEU A 289 9.84 27.36 -4.29
CA LEU A 289 10.69 26.19 -4.40
C LEU A 289 12.15 26.53 -4.12
N GLU A 290 12.83 25.66 -3.40
CA GLU A 290 14.25 25.75 -3.10
C GLU A 290 15.01 24.71 -3.92
N LEU A 291 16.08 25.12 -4.60
CA LEU A 291 16.98 24.20 -5.28
C LEU A 291 17.80 23.45 -4.24
N VAL A 292 17.64 22.14 -4.14
CA VAL A 292 18.42 21.29 -3.22
C VAL A 292 19.67 20.75 -3.91
N ALA A 293 19.53 20.33 -5.16
CA ALA A 293 20.62 19.75 -5.93
C ALA A 293 20.46 20.05 -7.43
N SER A 294 21.58 20.30 -8.10
CA SER A 294 21.69 20.27 -9.55
C SER A 294 22.61 19.12 -9.93
N LEU A 295 22.07 18.23 -10.76
CA LEU A 295 22.67 16.96 -11.14
C LEU A 295 22.82 17.01 -12.66
N GLY A 296 24.03 16.90 -13.19
CA GLY A 296 24.28 17.04 -14.64
C GLY A 296 23.59 16.00 -15.55
N ASN A 297 22.76 15.13 -14.99
CA ASN A 297 22.00 14.08 -15.67
C ASN A 297 20.52 14.15 -15.30
N TYR A 298 19.68 13.57 -16.13
CA TYR A 298 18.25 13.47 -15.84
C TYR A 298 17.98 12.72 -14.55
N VAL A 299 17.12 13.30 -13.75
CA VAL A 299 16.60 12.73 -12.52
C VAL A 299 15.23 12.11 -12.79
N ARG A 300 15.04 10.89 -12.29
CA ARG A 300 13.82 10.09 -12.40
C ARG A 300 13.08 9.99 -11.09
N ASP A 301 13.81 9.84 -9.98
CA ASP A 301 13.19 9.68 -8.67
C ASP A 301 14.01 10.29 -7.55
N VAL A 302 13.38 10.50 -6.40
CA VAL A 302 13.99 11.08 -5.21
C VAL A 302 13.38 10.45 -3.97
N ILE A 303 14.20 10.06 -3.00
CA ILE A 303 13.78 9.66 -1.65
C ILE A 303 14.75 10.22 -0.60
N LEU A 304 14.33 10.20 0.67
CA LEU A 304 15.26 10.34 1.80
C LEU A 304 15.41 9.00 2.51
N ASP A 305 16.62 8.67 2.92
CA ASP A 305 16.84 7.59 3.88
C ASP A 305 16.56 8.05 5.32
N ASP A 306 16.65 7.11 6.26
CA ASP A 306 16.39 7.36 7.69
C ASP A 306 17.40 8.32 8.33
N ALA A 307 18.58 8.50 7.73
CA ALA A 307 19.59 9.45 8.17
C ALA A 307 19.38 10.84 7.54
N GLY A 308 18.40 11.00 6.66
CA GLY A 308 18.07 12.24 5.96
C GLY A 308 18.95 12.51 4.74
N PHE A 309 19.69 11.52 4.24
CA PHE A 309 20.42 11.64 2.98
C PHE A 309 19.46 11.54 1.80
N LEU A 310 19.70 12.40 0.81
CA LEU A 310 18.96 12.42 -0.44
C LEU A 310 19.50 11.33 -1.37
N ILE A 311 18.64 10.37 -1.72
CA ILE A 311 18.93 9.35 -2.73
C ILE A 311 18.15 9.71 -3.99
N VAL A 312 18.87 9.72 -5.11
CA VAL A 312 18.37 10.22 -6.39
C VAL A 312 18.79 9.25 -7.48
N THR A 313 17.87 8.93 -8.40
CA THR A 313 18.10 8.03 -9.54
C THR A 313 17.79 8.69 -10.86
#